data_AF-A0A0V0T0B4-F1
#
_entry.id   AF-A0A0V0T0B4-F1
#
_cell.length_a   1.000
_cell.length_b   1.000
_cell.length_c   1.000
_cell.angle_alpha   90.00
_cell.angle_beta   90.00
_cell.angle_gamma   90.00
#
_symmetry.space_group_name_H-M   'P 1'
#
loop_
_entity.id
_entity.type
_entity.pdbx_description
1 polymer ?
#
loop_
_entity_poly.entity_id
_entity_poly.type
_entity_poly.pdbx_seq_one_letter_code
_entity_poly.pdbx_strand_id
1 'polypeptide(L)'
;MYSVEWLERLQDFLCVSRVPLSHNDVVARYLLSDPVRRELYPAGQTRENSSEEFKKRFLDAHGPEESAGQLIERFHALHQREGQTIEQYAKEVVEVGRRAGVTERDLMARFAGGITSKEA
;
A
#
# COMPACT_ATOMS: atom_id res chain seq x y z
N MET A 1 10.39 -5.00 13.36
CA MET A 1 10.69 -5.95 12.26
C MET A 1 9.87 -5.50 11.07
N TYR A 2 10.49 -5.25 9.93
CA TYR A 2 9.77 -4.77 8.75
C TYR A 2 8.88 -5.89 8.19
N SER A 3 7.69 -5.57 7.67
CA SER A 3 6.72 -6.58 7.22
C SER A 3 7.20 -7.44 6.06
N VAL A 4 8.12 -6.91 5.24
CA VAL A 4 8.83 -7.69 4.22
C VAL A 4 9.72 -8.75 4.87
N GLU A 5 10.51 -8.37 5.86
CA GLU A 5 11.42 -9.26 6.59
C GLU A 5 10.65 -10.37 7.35
N TRP A 6 9.48 -10.05 7.91
CA TRP A 6 8.61 -11.06 8.53
C TRP A 6 8.07 -12.06 7.49
N LEU A 7 7.64 -11.57 6.32
CA LEU A 7 7.14 -12.42 5.23
C LEU A 7 8.22 -13.32 4.63
N GLU A 8 9.47 -12.85 4.55
CA GLU A 8 10.63 -13.65 4.12
C GLU A 8 10.89 -14.78 5.12
N ARG A 9 10.99 -14.46 6.42
CA ARG A 9 11.17 -15.46 7.48
C ARG A 9 10.04 -16.49 7.52
N LEU A 10 8.80 -16.06 7.29
CA LEU A 10 7.65 -16.96 7.18
C LEU A 10 7.81 -17.91 5.98
N GLN A 11 8.20 -17.39 4.82
CA GLN A 11 8.44 -18.22 3.64
C GLN A 11 9.56 -19.24 3.86
N ASP A 12 10.67 -18.82 4.47
CA ASP A 12 11.77 -19.71 4.80
C ASP A 12 11.31 -20.83 5.74
N PHE A 13 10.51 -20.49 6.77
CA PHE A 13 9.94 -21.46 7.69
C PHE A 13 9.02 -22.47 6.99
N LEU A 14 8.12 -22.00 6.11
CA LEU A 14 7.20 -22.85 5.36
C LEU A 14 7.95 -23.76 4.38
N CYS A 15 9.01 -23.24 3.74
CA CYS A 15 9.90 -23.98 2.86
C CYS A 15 10.61 -25.12 3.59
N VAL A 16 11.26 -24.83 4.73
CA VAL A 16 11.94 -25.83 5.56
C VAL A 16 10.95 -26.88 6.06
N SER A 17 9.73 -26.47 6.40
CA SER A 17 8.65 -27.36 6.87
C SER A 17 7.98 -28.18 5.76
N ARG A 18 8.37 -27.98 4.49
CA ARG A 18 7.81 -28.65 3.31
C ARG A 18 6.29 -28.47 3.17
N VAL A 19 5.77 -27.31 3.60
CA VAL A 19 4.36 -26.97 3.42
C VAL A 19 4.12 -26.72 1.92
N PRO A 20 3.15 -27.40 1.28
CA PRO A 20 2.84 -27.11 -0.11
C PRO A 20 2.38 -25.66 -0.26
N LEU A 21 2.80 -24.98 -1.33
CA LEU A 21 2.46 -23.57 -1.59
C LEU A 21 0.94 -23.29 -1.54
N SER A 22 0.13 -24.27 -1.92
CA SER A 22 -1.34 -24.21 -1.86
C SER A 22 -1.92 -24.12 -0.44
N HIS A 23 -1.13 -24.44 0.59
CA HIS A 23 -1.51 -24.40 2.01
C HIS A 23 -0.89 -23.22 2.76
N ASN A 24 -0.03 -22.42 2.11
CA ASN A 24 0.69 -21.33 2.76
C ASN A 24 -0.24 -20.27 3.38
N ASP A 25 -1.30 -19.87 2.67
CA ASP A 25 -2.29 -18.90 3.19
C ASP A 25 -2.98 -19.41 4.46
N VAL A 26 -3.32 -20.71 4.50
CA VAL A 26 -3.96 -21.33 5.66
C VAL A 26 -3.03 -21.32 6.87
N VAL A 27 -1.77 -21.74 6.68
CA VAL A 27 -0.78 -21.78 7.77
C VAL A 27 -0.42 -20.36 8.23
N ALA A 28 -0.27 -19.41 7.31
CA ALA A 28 0.00 -18.03 7.64
C ALA A 28 -1.11 -17.44 8.53
N ARG A 29 -2.38 -17.71 8.23
CA ARG A 29 -3.52 -17.27 9.05
C ARG A 29 -3.50 -17.79 10.48
N TYR A 30 -2.96 -18.98 10.73
CA TYR A 30 -2.80 -19.52 12.09
C TYR A 30 -1.70 -18.80 12.88
N LEU A 31 -0.71 -18.23 12.20
CA LEU A 31 0.40 -17.51 12.83
C LEU A 31 0.07 -16.05 13.12
N LEU A 32 -1.01 -15.53 12.54
CA LEU A 32 -1.47 -14.16 12.77
C LEU A 32 -2.31 -14.04 14.04
N SER A 33 -2.15 -12.92 14.74
CA SER A 33 -3.02 -12.57 15.86
C SER A 33 -4.44 -12.24 15.37
N ASP A 34 -5.45 -12.41 16.23
CA ASP A 34 -6.84 -12.13 15.90
C ASP A 34 -7.11 -10.71 15.37
N PRO A 35 -6.46 -9.64 15.87
CA PRO A 35 -6.58 -8.31 15.28
C PRO A 35 -6.09 -8.25 13.83
N VAL A 36 -4.90 -8.77 13.54
CA VAL A 36 -4.30 -8.75 12.19
C VAL A 36 -5.13 -9.61 11.22
N ARG A 37 -5.69 -10.71 11.69
CA ARG A 37 -6.60 -11.54 10.88
C ARG A 37 -7.87 -10.80 10.46
N ARG A 38 -8.45 -10.00 11.36
CA ARG A 38 -9.67 -9.22 11.05
C ARG A 38 -9.40 -8.07 10.09
N GLU A 39 -8.20 -7.49 10.18
CA GLU A 39 -7.73 -6.45 9.27
C GLU A 39 -7.53 -6.98 7.85
N LEU A 40 -6.85 -8.13 7.70
CA LEU A 40 -6.55 -8.71 6.39
C LEU A 40 -7.74 -9.44 5.74
N TYR A 41 -8.70 -9.89 6.55
CA TYR A 41 -9.86 -10.66 6.10
C TYR A 41 -11.16 -10.14 6.75
N PRO A 42 -11.67 -8.99 6.28
CA PRO A 42 -12.94 -8.46 6.76
C PRO A 42 -14.12 -9.38 6.42
N ALA A 43 -15.14 -9.37 7.28
CA ALA A 43 -16.31 -10.22 7.12
C ALA A 43 -17.05 -9.89 5.80
N GLY A 44 -17.31 -10.93 4.99
CA GLY A 44 -18.05 -10.81 3.72
C GLY A 44 -17.19 -10.81 2.45
N GLN A 45 -15.86 -10.84 2.55
CA GLN A 45 -14.99 -10.90 1.38
C GLN A 45 -14.86 -12.33 0.80
N THR A 46 -14.87 -12.46 -0.52
CA THR A 46 -14.69 -13.73 -1.24
C THR A 46 -13.33 -14.35 -0.91
N ARG A 47 -13.36 -15.60 -0.43
CA ARG A 47 -12.20 -16.36 0.07
C ARG A 47 -11.31 -16.88 -1.07
N GLU A 48 -10.74 -15.99 -1.87
CA GLU A 48 -9.63 -16.37 -2.74
C GLU A 48 -8.40 -16.58 -1.86
N ASN A 49 -8.17 -17.84 -1.47
CA ASN A 49 -7.15 -18.26 -0.52
C ASN A 49 -5.84 -18.60 -1.25
N SER A 50 -5.23 -17.61 -1.93
CA SER A 50 -3.92 -17.80 -2.55
C SER A 50 -2.81 -17.22 -1.69
N SER A 51 -1.62 -17.85 -1.74
CA SER A 51 -0.44 -17.33 -1.04
C SER A 51 -0.04 -15.93 -1.53
N GLU A 52 -0.32 -15.61 -2.80
CA GLU A 52 -0.01 -14.29 -3.39
C GLU A 52 -0.95 -13.22 -2.87
N GLU A 53 -2.25 -13.53 -2.79
CA GLU A 53 -3.27 -12.64 -2.26
C GLU A 53 -3.03 -12.32 -0.78
N PHE A 54 -2.60 -13.33 0.01
CA PHE A 54 -2.16 -13.11 1.38
C PHE A 54 -0.97 -12.13 1.46
N LYS A 55 0.10 -12.38 0.69
CA LYS A 55 1.30 -11.52 0.68
C LYS A 55 0.94 -10.08 0.31
N LYS A 56 0.10 -9.92 -0.72
CA LYS A 56 -0.39 -8.62 -1.17
C LYS A 56 -1.12 -7.88 -0.06
N ARG A 57 -2.16 -8.49 0.55
CA ARG A 57 -2.92 -7.85 1.64
C ARG A 57 -2.04 -7.51 2.84
N PHE A 58 -1.12 -8.41 3.19
CA PHE A 58 -0.19 -8.18 4.29
C PHE A 58 0.74 -7.00 4.02
N LEU A 59 1.24 -6.85 2.79
CA LEU A 59 2.07 -5.71 2.39
C LEU A 59 1.26 -4.43 2.19
N ASP A 60 0.01 -4.51 1.76
CA ASP A 60 -0.86 -3.32 1.66
C ASP A 60 -1.19 -2.78 3.07
N ALA A 61 -1.42 -3.65 4.05
CA ALA A 61 -1.76 -3.27 5.43
C ALA A 61 -0.53 -2.93 6.30
N HIS A 62 0.57 -3.66 6.10
CA HIS A 62 1.74 -3.58 6.99
C HIS A 62 3.05 -3.37 6.25
N GLY A 63 3.06 -3.35 4.91
CA GLY A 63 4.27 -3.13 4.13
C GLY A 63 4.98 -1.85 4.57
N PRO A 64 6.28 -1.72 4.22
CA PRO A 64 7.05 -0.56 4.63
C PRO A 64 6.33 0.70 4.17
N GLU A 65 5.87 1.49 5.13
CA GLU A 65 5.44 2.86 4.82
C GLU A 65 6.63 3.56 4.17
N GLU A 66 6.38 4.23 3.04
CA GLU A 66 7.36 5.14 2.49
C GLU A 66 7.80 6.11 3.59
N SER A 67 9.11 6.31 3.72
CA SER A 67 9.61 7.28 4.68
C SER A 67 9.03 8.66 4.38
N ALA A 68 8.88 9.49 5.42
CA ALA A 68 8.42 10.87 5.25
C ALA A 68 9.21 11.62 4.16
N GLY A 69 10.52 11.38 4.05
CA GLY A 69 11.37 11.95 3.00
C GLY A 69 10.96 11.51 1.59
N GLN A 70 10.75 10.21 1.37
CA GLN A 70 10.29 9.68 0.07
C GLN A 70 8.90 10.19 -0.31
N LEU A 71 8.00 10.33 0.67
CA LEU A 71 6.68 10.90 0.46
C LEU A 71 6.74 12.38 0.08
N ILE A 72 7.61 13.15 0.73
CA ILE A 72 7.87 14.56 0.41
C ILE A 72 8.46 14.70 -1.00
N GLU A 73 9.46 13.88 -1.36
CA GLU A 73 10.05 13.87 -2.70
C GLU A 73 9.01 13.55 -3.78
N ARG A 74 8.20 12.50 -3.57
CA ARG A 74 7.12 12.15 -4.49
C ARG A 74 6.08 13.26 -4.59
N PHE A 75 5.69 13.84 -3.46
CA PHE A 75 4.76 14.97 -3.43
C PHE A 75 5.26 16.14 -4.28
N HIS A 76 6.53 16.51 -4.16
CA HIS A 76 7.13 17.57 -4.97
C HIS A 76 7.23 17.22 -6.47
N ALA A 77 7.32 15.94 -6.81
CA ALA A 77 7.36 15.49 -8.20
C ALA A 77 5.98 15.41 -8.89
N LEU A 78 4.88 15.45 -8.12
CA LEU A 78 3.53 15.27 -8.66
C LEU A 78 3.14 16.35 -9.67
N HIS A 79 2.84 15.97 -10.91
CA HIS A 79 2.19 16.83 -11.89
C HIS A 79 1.05 16.06 -12.55
N GLN A 80 0.08 16.79 -13.11
CA GLN A 80 -0.99 16.15 -13.87
C GLN A 80 -0.37 15.39 -15.04
N ARG A 81 -0.70 14.11 -15.14
CA ARG A 81 -0.26 13.25 -16.25
C ARG A 81 -1.17 13.45 -17.46
N GLU A 82 -0.63 13.22 -18.65
CA GLU A 82 -1.43 13.25 -19.87
C GLU A 82 -2.56 12.22 -19.80
N GLY A 83 -3.80 12.66 -20.02
CA GLY A 83 -5.01 11.83 -19.89
C GLY A 83 -5.54 11.66 -18.47
N GLN A 84 -4.85 12.17 -17.44
CA GLN A 84 -5.36 12.17 -16.06
C GLN A 84 -6.36 13.31 -15.86
N THR A 85 -7.53 13.02 -15.29
CA THR A 85 -8.51 14.09 -15.00
C THR A 85 -8.03 14.97 -13.86
N ILE A 86 -8.50 16.21 -13.82
CA ILE A 86 -8.19 17.16 -12.73
C ILE A 86 -8.60 16.57 -11.37
N GLU A 87 -9.74 15.88 -11.30
CA GLU A 87 -10.22 15.24 -10.06
C GLU A 87 -9.29 14.11 -9.60
N GLN A 88 -8.84 13.25 -10.52
CA GLN A 88 -7.89 12.18 -10.22
C GLN A 88 -6.56 12.76 -9.71
N TYR A 89 -6.07 13.82 -10.36
CA TYR A 89 -4.86 14.51 -9.93
C TYR A 89 -5.03 15.16 -8.55
N ALA A 90 -6.17 15.81 -8.28
CA ALA A 90 -6.47 16.40 -6.97
C ALA A 90 -6.46 15.33 -5.86
N LYS A 91 -7.10 14.17 -6.11
CA LYS A 91 -7.12 13.05 -5.17
C LYS A 91 -5.72 12.54 -4.85
N GLU A 92 -4.87 12.39 -5.87
CA GLU A 92 -3.47 11.96 -5.71
C GLU A 92 -2.64 12.96 -4.91
N VAL A 93 -2.76 14.27 -5.18
CA VAL A 93 -2.08 15.32 -4.42
C VAL A 93 -2.47 15.28 -2.93
N VAL A 94 -3.75 15.12 -2.64
CA VAL A 94 -4.25 15.02 -1.26
C VAL A 94 -3.74 13.75 -0.60
N GLU A 95 -3.82 12.60 -1.26
CA GLU A 95 -3.39 11.32 -0.68
C GLU A 95 -1.91 11.33 -0.32
N VAL A 96 -1.04 11.69 -1.28
CA VAL A 96 0.41 11.69 -1.07
C VAL A 96 0.79 12.78 -0.07
N GLY A 97 0.21 13.97 -0.16
CA GLY A 97 0.53 15.08 0.73
C GLY A 97 0.08 14.84 2.18
N ARG A 98 -1.11 14.25 2.39
CA ARG A 98 -1.57 13.89 3.75
C ARG A 98 -0.66 12.84 4.37
N ARG A 99 -0.23 11.84 3.60
CA ARG A 99 0.77 10.84 4.05
C ARG A 99 2.13 11.48 4.36
N ALA A 100 2.53 12.48 3.57
CA ALA A 100 3.76 13.25 3.79
C ALA A 100 3.67 14.25 4.96
N GLY A 101 2.49 14.48 5.54
CA GLY A 101 2.27 15.46 6.62
C GLY A 101 2.38 16.92 6.18
N VAL A 102 2.15 17.24 4.90
CA VAL A 102 2.23 18.62 4.39
C VAL A 102 0.98 19.43 4.73
N THR A 103 1.08 20.77 4.71
CA THR A 103 -0.03 21.65 5.07
C THR A 103 -1.04 21.78 3.94
N GLU A 104 -2.26 22.24 4.25
CA GLU A 104 -3.29 22.51 3.22
C GLU A 104 -2.83 23.57 2.20
N ARG A 105 -2.01 24.52 2.65
CA ARG A 105 -1.36 25.49 1.77
C ARG A 105 -0.43 24.80 0.77
N ASP A 106 0.35 23.82 1.21
CA ASP A 106 1.27 23.08 0.34
C ASP A 106 0.51 22.20 -0.66
N LEU A 107 -0.59 21.58 -0.22
CA LEU A 107 -1.50 20.84 -1.12
C LEU A 107 -2.02 21.75 -2.25
N MET A 108 -2.54 22.92 -1.90
CA MET A 108 -3.06 23.89 -2.87
C MET A 108 -1.96 24.40 -3.80
N ALA A 109 -0.78 24.71 -3.28
CA ALA A 109 0.36 25.17 -4.07
C ALA A 109 0.83 24.09 -5.06
N ARG A 110 0.91 22.83 -4.62
CA ARG A 110 1.30 21.70 -5.47
C ARG A 110 0.25 21.41 -6.54
N PHE A 111 -1.03 21.41 -6.16
CA PHE A 111 -2.13 21.22 -7.09
C PHE A 111 -2.10 22.28 -8.19
N ALA A 112 -2.10 23.57 -7.82
CA ALA A 112 -2.09 24.67 -8.79
C ALA A 112 -0.82 24.68 -9.67
N GLY A 113 0.35 24.41 -9.09
CA GLY A 113 1.62 24.41 -9.82
C GLY A 113 1.85 23.19 -10.71
N GLY A 114 1.13 22.08 -10.49
CA GLY A 114 1.29 20.84 -11.24
C GLY A 114 0.19 20.55 -12.26
N ILE A 115 -0.88 21.35 -12.32
CA ILE A 115 -1.86 21.26 -13.42
C ILE A 115 -1.16 21.66 -14.72
N THR A 116 -1.12 20.74 -15.68
CA THR A 116 -0.71 21.07 -17.04
C THR A 116 -1.94 21.59 -17.76
N SER A 117 -2.03 22.91 -17.95
CA SER A 117 -3.10 23.55 -18.71
C SER A 117 -3.14 22.99 -20.14
N LYS A 118 -3.98 21.98 -20.38
CA LYS A 118 -4.44 21.58 -21.71
C LYS A 118 -5.97 21.75 -21.78
N GLU A 119 -6.43 22.95 -21.47
CA GLU A 119 -7.69 23.45 -22.03
C GLU A 119 -7.33 24.48 -23.10
N ALA A 120 -7.28 24.03 -24.36
CA ALA A 120 -7.40 24.82 -25.57
C ALA A 120 -8.23 24.00 -26.58
#